data_AF-A0A2N8TLA2-F1
#
_entry.id   AF-A0A2N8TLA2-F1
#
_cell.length_a   1.000
_cell.length_b   1.000
_cell.length_c   1.000
_cell.angle_alpha   90.00
_cell.angle_beta   90.00
_cell.angle_gamma   90.00
#
_symmetry.space_group_name_H-M   'P 1'
#
loop_
_entity.id
_entity.type
_entity.pdbx_description
1 polymer ?
#
loop_
_entity_poly.entity_id
_entity_poly.type
_entity_poly.pdbx_seq_one_letter_code
_entity_poly.pdbx_strand_id
1 'polypeptide(L)'
;MSPRPANASRADIIAMLQEGHSNSRIAGELRVDKHRVRRIREELGLPAYVPIEQTRTIEEKWKLYARPVDGGHIEWTGERVGAAGTPVMRYKDGTYSPAAIAFEMQHGRPPQGYAIADCGHKRCIAPDHVDDEAGRQAKRQELRRSNGLDDRQDTCPYGHDHSTHGRLERDGRPYCEACKRERKAEPEAQREVRAKARETLRRDIETLLRKNIPQMHIAKQLGVAPATVQRTREALGLPAPRCGPRERYGSLAEAFHANTEAIDDGHLRWKRSTPHVCYRQQRIPAARVSFELHHGRQPVGPVLTGCGMDGCVAGGHLEDRPMREANKRADKAFAAIFGTPA
;
A
#
# COMPACT_ATOMS: atom_id res chain seq x y z
N MET A 1 39.07 -35.96 -52.63
CA MET A 1 39.53 -35.82 -51.23
C MET A 1 40.36 -34.55 -51.16
N SER A 2 39.86 -33.49 -50.52
CA SER A 2 40.66 -32.28 -50.35
C SER A 2 41.86 -32.59 -49.45
N PRO A 3 43.08 -32.14 -49.79
CA PRO A 3 44.25 -32.34 -48.95
C PRO A 3 43.97 -31.77 -47.55
N ARG A 4 44.29 -32.54 -46.51
CA ARG A 4 44.23 -32.01 -45.14
C ARG A 4 45.14 -30.78 -45.08
N PRO A 5 44.65 -29.64 -44.57
CA PRO A 5 45.51 -28.47 -44.40
C PRO A 5 46.72 -28.86 -43.53
N ALA A 6 47.89 -28.37 -43.91
CA ALA A 6 49.10 -28.59 -43.14
C ALA A 6 48.86 -28.10 -41.70
N ASN A 7 49.22 -28.93 -40.71
CA ASN A 7 49.17 -28.52 -39.31
C ASN A 7 50.08 -27.30 -39.10
N ALA A 8 49.65 -26.33 -38.29
CA ALA A 8 50.49 -25.20 -37.95
C ALA A 8 51.85 -25.65 -37.39
N SER A 9 52.88 -24.87 -37.71
CA SER A 9 54.26 -25.20 -37.35
C SER A 9 54.44 -25.06 -35.85
N ARG A 10 55.48 -25.71 -35.31
CA ARG A 10 55.86 -25.54 -33.90
C ARG A 10 56.23 -24.08 -33.61
N ALA A 11 56.86 -23.39 -34.56
CA ALA A 11 57.24 -21.99 -34.43
C ALA A 11 56.01 -21.08 -34.22
N ASP A 12 54.92 -21.31 -34.96
CA ASP A 12 53.68 -20.52 -34.83
C ASP A 12 53.07 -20.67 -33.44
N ILE A 13 53.05 -21.91 -32.91
CA ILE A 13 52.56 -22.19 -31.55
C ILE A 13 53.42 -21.47 -30.50
N ILE A 14 54.74 -21.50 -30.66
CA ILE A 14 55.68 -20.84 -29.72
C ILE A 14 55.46 -19.32 -29.73
N ALA A 15 55.35 -18.71 -30.90
CA ALA A 15 55.11 -17.28 -31.04
C ALA A 15 53.82 -16.87 -30.28
N MET A 16 52.71 -17.57 -30.51
CA MET A 16 51.46 -17.28 -29.80
C MET A 16 51.53 -17.53 -28.28
N LEU A 17 52.31 -18.52 -27.84
CA LEU A 17 52.52 -18.78 -26.41
C LEU A 17 53.31 -17.65 -25.74
N GLN A 18 54.32 -17.09 -26.42
CA GLN A 18 55.13 -15.96 -25.95
C GLN A 18 54.32 -14.66 -25.88
N GLU A 19 53.33 -14.50 -26.76
CA GLU A 19 52.34 -13.41 -26.69
C GLU A 19 51.31 -13.59 -25.55
N GLY A 20 51.36 -14.69 -24.81
CA GLY A 20 50.49 -14.95 -23.66
C GLY A 20 49.11 -15.53 -24.00
N HIS A 21 48.89 -16.04 -25.21
CA HIS A 21 47.60 -16.60 -25.59
C HIS A 21 47.28 -17.91 -24.85
N SER A 22 45.99 -18.19 -24.63
CA SER A 22 45.53 -19.42 -23.98
C SER A 22 45.70 -20.64 -24.88
N ASN A 23 45.88 -21.83 -24.29
CA ASN A 23 45.96 -23.09 -25.05
C ASN A 23 44.74 -23.29 -25.97
N SER A 24 43.54 -22.94 -25.49
CA SER A 24 42.30 -23.08 -26.27
C SER A 24 42.23 -22.10 -27.44
N ARG A 25 42.68 -20.85 -27.26
CA ARG A 25 42.72 -19.85 -28.35
C ARG A 25 43.66 -20.30 -29.45
N ILE A 26 44.89 -20.68 -29.08
CA ILE A 26 45.91 -21.16 -30.02
C ILE A 26 45.40 -22.40 -30.77
N ALA A 27 44.78 -23.35 -30.08
CA ALA A 27 44.19 -24.54 -30.71
C ALA A 27 43.11 -24.18 -31.73
N GLY A 28 42.22 -23.23 -31.41
CA GLY A 28 41.18 -22.78 -32.34
C GLY A 28 41.71 -22.00 -33.53
N GLU A 29 42.65 -21.07 -33.30
CA GLU A 29 43.19 -20.15 -34.30
C GLU A 29 44.12 -20.86 -35.29
N LEU A 30 45.00 -21.73 -34.78
CA LEU A 30 45.93 -22.53 -35.60
C LEU A 30 45.35 -23.88 -36.04
N ARG A 31 44.11 -24.20 -35.62
CA ARG A 31 43.45 -25.51 -35.85
C ARG A 31 44.35 -26.70 -35.46
N VAL A 32 45.03 -26.60 -34.33
CA VAL A 32 45.91 -27.66 -33.78
C VAL A 32 45.29 -28.31 -32.54
N ASP A 33 45.73 -29.52 -32.22
CA ASP A 33 45.32 -30.19 -30.98
C ASP A 33 45.74 -29.41 -29.72
N LYS A 34 44.81 -29.25 -28.78
CA LYS A 34 45.02 -28.50 -27.54
C LYS A 34 46.08 -29.14 -26.64
N HIS A 35 46.21 -30.47 -26.63
CA HIS A 35 47.24 -31.16 -25.85
C HIS A 35 48.64 -30.96 -26.45
N ARG A 36 48.76 -30.84 -27.78
CA ARG A 36 50.02 -30.43 -28.44
C ARG A 36 50.48 -29.06 -27.97
N VAL A 37 49.58 -28.07 -27.93
CA VAL A 37 49.91 -26.71 -27.43
C VAL A 37 50.32 -26.77 -25.95
N ARG A 38 49.58 -27.52 -25.13
CA ARG A 38 49.90 -27.71 -23.70
C ARG A 38 51.31 -28.30 -23.50
N ARG A 39 51.67 -29.34 -24.26
CA ARG A 39 52.99 -29.98 -24.17
C ARG A 39 54.11 -29.01 -24.55
N ILE A 40 53.93 -28.23 -25.62
CA ILE A 40 54.91 -27.21 -26.04
C ILE A 40 55.06 -26.13 -24.95
N ARG A 41 53.96 -25.70 -24.33
CA ARG A 41 53.98 -24.77 -23.19
C ARG A 41 54.79 -25.32 -22.01
N GLU A 42 54.57 -26.60 -21.65
CA GLU A 42 55.30 -27.29 -20.59
C GLU A 42 56.80 -27.45 -20.94
N GLU A 43 57.14 -27.81 -22.17
CA GLU A 43 58.52 -27.93 -22.66
C GLU A 43 59.30 -26.60 -22.62
N LEU A 44 58.61 -25.47 -22.82
CA LEU A 44 59.20 -24.14 -22.71
C LEU A 44 59.33 -23.63 -21.27
N GLY A 45 58.86 -24.39 -20.27
CA GLY A 45 58.83 -23.95 -18.88
C GLY A 45 57.89 -22.76 -18.63
N LEU A 46 56.92 -22.52 -19.52
CA LEU A 46 55.95 -21.44 -19.37
C LEU A 46 54.89 -21.84 -18.34
N PRO A 47 54.47 -20.93 -17.43
CA PRO A 47 53.44 -21.23 -16.45
C PRO A 47 52.13 -21.62 -17.15
N ALA A 48 51.34 -22.45 -16.45
CA ALA A 48 50.00 -22.77 -16.91
C ALA A 48 49.21 -21.47 -17.12
N TYR A 49 48.58 -21.32 -18.28
CA TYR A 49 47.73 -20.17 -18.54
C TYR A 49 46.56 -20.19 -17.58
N VAL A 50 46.59 -19.29 -16.60
CA VAL A 50 45.46 -18.98 -15.74
C VAL A 50 44.74 -17.81 -16.41
N PRO A 51 43.50 -17.99 -16.89
CA PRO A 51 42.71 -16.86 -17.37
C PRO A 51 42.72 -15.73 -16.33
N ILE A 52 42.93 -14.49 -16.76
CA ILE A 52 42.90 -13.30 -15.87
C ILE A 52 41.59 -13.24 -15.06
N GLU A 53 40.51 -13.82 -15.59
CA GLU A 53 39.24 -13.94 -14.89
C GLU A 53 39.27 -14.86 -13.66
N GLN A 54 40.19 -15.84 -13.61
CA GLN A 54 40.35 -16.76 -12.47
C GLN A 54 41.24 -16.19 -11.37
N THR A 55 42.10 -15.20 -11.68
CA THR A 55 42.92 -14.52 -10.67
C THR A 55 42.16 -13.41 -9.94
N ARG A 56 41.06 -12.93 -10.52
CA ARG A 56 40.24 -11.87 -9.92
C ARG A 56 39.58 -12.33 -8.65
N THR A 57 39.46 -11.44 -7.68
CA THR A 57 38.62 -11.69 -6.50
C THR A 57 37.13 -11.71 -6.89
N ILE A 58 36.29 -12.22 -5.99
CA ILE A 58 34.82 -12.22 -6.19
C ILE A 58 34.28 -10.79 -6.39
N GLU A 59 34.82 -9.82 -5.66
CA GLU A 59 34.47 -8.40 -5.75
C GLU A 59 34.92 -7.76 -7.06
N GLU A 60 36.14 -8.07 -7.51
CA GLU A 60 36.65 -7.59 -8.79
C GLU A 60 35.79 -8.12 -9.94
N LYS A 61 35.41 -9.39 -9.90
CA LYS A 61 34.49 -9.97 -10.88
C LYS A 61 33.12 -9.29 -10.83
N TRP A 62 32.60 -9.01 -9.64
CA TRP A 62 31.34 -8.29 -9.46
C TRP A 62 31.39 -6.88 -10.08
N LYS A 63 32.45 -6.12 -9.84
CA LYS A 63 32.65 -4.75 -10.35
C LYS A 63 32.66 -4.67 -11.88
N LEU A 64 33.11 -5.73 -12.57
CA LEU A 64 33.12 -5.76 -14.04
C LEU A 64 31.72 -5.67 -14.65
N TYR A 65 30.72 -6.22 -13.96
CA TYR A 65 29.35 -6.35 -14.43
C TYR A 65 28.37 -5.44 -13.68
N ALA A 66 28.82 -4.76 -12.63
CA ALA A 66 28.08 -3.69 -11.98
C ALA A 66 28.18 -2.42 -12.83
N ARG A 67 27.03 -1.87 -13.24
CA ARG A 67 26.96 -0.59 -13.96
C ARG A 67 26.11 0.41 -13.17
N PRO A 68 26.63 1.62 -12.89
CA PRO A 68 25.82 2.65 -12.26
C PRO A 68 24.69 3.08 -13.20
N VAL A 69 23.55 3.39 -12.61
CA VAL A 69 22.34 3.91 -13.26
C VAL A 69 21.87 5.14 -12.46
N ASP A 70 21.05 5.98 -13.07
CA ASP A 70 20.52 7.21 -12.45
C ASP A 70 19.92 6.95 -11.06
N GLY A 71 20.10 7.92 -10.15
CA GLY A 71 19.58 7.82 -8.78
C GLY A 71 20.44 6.97 -7.82
N GLY A 72 21.71 6.71 -8.15
CA GLY A 72 22.61 5.93 -7.30
C GLY A 72 22.32 4.43 -7.31
N HIS A 73 21.55 3.95 -8.30
CA HIS A 73 21.30 2.53 -8.48
C HIS A 73 22.47 1.86 -9.22
N ILE A 74 22.59 0.54 -9.06
CA ILE A 74 23.54 -0.26 -9.81
C ILE A 74 22.77 -1.42 -10.44
N GLU A 75 22.88 -1.57 -11.76
CA GLU A 75 22.35 -2.71 -12.49
C GLU A 75 23.44 -3.78 -12.73
N TRP A 76 23.03 -5.05 -12.68
CA TRP A 76 23.83 -6.18 -13.11
C TRP A 76 23.77 -6.40 -14.63
N THR A 77 24.88 -6.25 -15.35
CA THR A 77 24.98 -6.52 -16.79
C THR A 77 25.58 -7.89 -17.12
N GLY A 78 25.80 -8.75 -16.12
CA GLY A 78 26.37 -10.08 -16.28
C GLY A 78 25.34 -11.17 -16.60
N GLU A 79 25.69 -12.43 -16.30
CA GLU A 79 24.84 -13.60 -16.55
C GLU A 79 23.50 -13.51 -15.80
N ARG A 80 22.45 -14.00 -16.44
CA ARG A 80 21.08 -14.09 -15.90
C ARG A 80 20.51 -15.47 -16.20
N VAL A 81 19.79 -16.05 -15.24
CA VAL A 81 19.22 -17.41 -15.37
C VAL A 81 17.69 -17.41 -15.27
N GLY A 82 17.08 -18.39 -15.95
CA GLY A 82 15.65 -18.64 -15.96
C GLY A 82 14.82 -17.59 -16.71
N ALA A 83 13.53 -17.86 -16.89
CA ALA A 83 12.59 -16.96 -17.56
C ALA A 83 12.44 -15.61 -16.84
N ALA A 84 12.65 -15.61 -15.52
CA ALA A 84 12.65 -14.41 -14.72
C ALA A 84 13.93 -13.57 -14.92
N GLY A 85 15.00 -14.06 -15.54
CA GLY A 85 16.25 -13.30 -15.73
C GLY A 85 16.93 -12.91 -14.41
N THR A 86 16.96 -13.85 -13.45
CA THR A 86 17.57 -13.65 -12.14
C THR A 86 19.08 -13.43 -12.29
N PRO A 87 19.64 -12.32 -11.79
CA PRO A 87 21.08 -12.05 -11.82
C PRO A 87 21.86 -13.16 -11.13
N VAL A 88 22.87 -13.70 -11.80
CA VAL A 88 23.74 -14.75 -11.27
C VAL A 88 25.19 -14.43 -11.64
N MET A 89 26.11 -14.74 -10.73
CA MET A 89 27.54 -14.68 -10.99
C MET A 89 28.17 -16.03 -10.67
N ARG A 90 28.72 -16.71 -11.69
CA ARG A 90 29.56 -17.88 -11.48
C ARG A 90 30.96 -17.44 -11.13
N TYR A 91 31.54 -17.97 -10.05
CA TYR A 91 32.90 -17.66 -9.65
C TYR A 91 33.55 -18.92 -9.06
N LYS A 92 34.68 -19.35 -9.65
CA LYS A 92 35.25 -20.68 -9.42
C LYS A 92 34.16 -21.75 -9.61
N ASP A 93 34.01 -22.68 -8.66
CA ASP A 93 33.01 -23.74 -8.68
C ASP A 93 31.67 -23.33 -8.03
N GLY A 94 31.52 -22.06 -7.65
CA GLY A 94 30.35 -21.52 -6.95
C GLY A 94 29.44 -20.67 -7.83
N THR A 95 28.17 -20.61 -7.45
CA THR A 95 27.15 -19.72 -8.03
C THR A 95 26.68 -18.74 -6.97
N TYR A 96 26.85 -17.45 -7.23
CA TYR A 96 26.59 -16.37 -6.27
C TYR A 96 25.51 -15.42 -6.78
N SER A 97 24.73 -14.86 -5.86
CA SER A 97 23.83 -13.74 -6.15
C SER A 97 24.65 -12.44 -6.13
N PRO A 98 24.62 -11.62 -7.20
CA PRO A 98 25.28 -10.31 -7.18
C PRO A 98 24.78 -9.40 -6.05
N ALA A 99 23.52 -9.52 -5.64
CA ALA A 99 23.00 -8.77 -4.49
C ALA A 99 23.58 -9.29 -3.17
N ALA A 100 23.80 -10.60 -3.02
CA ALA A 100 24.43 -11.16 -1.82
C ALA A 100 25.89 -10.69 -1.66
N ILE A 101 26.63 -10.60 -2.76
CA ILE A 101 27.99 -10.07 -2.76
C ILE A 101 27.99 -8.58 -2.40
N ALA A 102 27.08 -7.80 -3.00
CA ALA A 102 26.96 -6.37 -2.67
C ALA A 102 26.62 -6.15 -1.19
N PHE A 103 25.76 -7.00 -0.61
CA PHE A 103 25.45 -6.99 0.81
C PHE A 103 26.68 -7.31 1.67
N GLU A 104 27.45 -8.35 1.31
CA GLU A 104 28.66 -8.74 2.05
C GLU A 104 29.73 -7.63 2.00
N MET A 105 29.90 -6.98 0.84
CA MET A 105 30.79 -5.82 0.68
C MET A 105 30.38 -4.65 1.60
N GLN A 106 29.07 -4.40 1.75
CA GLN A 106 28.56 -3.30 2.58
C GLN A 106 28.66 -3.59 4.08
N HIS A 107 28.31 -4.82 4.48
CA HIS A 107 28.07 -5.16 5.88
C HIS A 107 29.18 -6.01 6.51
N GLY A 108 30.16 -6.48 5.73
CA GLY A 108 31.26 -7.33 6.20
C GLY A 108 30.81 -8.70 6.72
N ARG A 109 29.62 -9.16 6.33
CA ARG A 109 29.04 -10.44 6.77
C ARG A 109 28.17 -11.06 5.67
N PRO A 110 28.00 -12.40 5.65
CA PRO A 110 27.05 -13.04 4.75
C PRO A 110 25.60 -12.63 5.08
N PRO A 111 24.71 -12.59 4.06
CA PRO A 111 23.30 -12.27 4.28
C PRO A 111 22.56 -13.40 5.01
N GLN A 112 21.65 -13.04 5.91
CA GLN A 112 20.70 -13.97 6.51
C GLN A 112 19.49 -14.13 5.58
N GLY A 113 19.49 -15.22 4.79
CA GLY A 113 18.48 -15.47 3.77
C GLY A 113 18.76 -14.73 2.46
N TYR A 114 17.72 -14.24 1.79
CA TYR A 114 17.87 -13.59 0.49
C TYR A 114 18.25 -12.11 0.64
N ALA A 115 19.37 -11.72 0.03
CA ALA A 115 19.72 -10.32 -0.21
C ALA A 115 18.98 -9.79 -1.44
N ILE A 116 18.12 -8.78 -1.27
CA ILE A 116 17.42 -8.10 -2.36
C ILE A 116 17.37 -6.60 -2.09
N ALA A 117 17.23 -5.81 -3.17
CA ALA A 117 17.07 -4.37 -3.04
C ALA A 117 15.71 -3.95 -2.49
N ASP A 118 15.71 -2.96 -1.59
CA ASP A 118 14.49 -2.36 -1.01
C ASP A 118 14.22 -0.93 -1.54
N CYS A 119 15.10 -0.41 -2.40
CA CYS A 119 14.98 0.94 -3.01
C CYS A 119 13.86 1.07 -4.06
N GLY A 120 13.15 0.00 -4.40
CA GLY A 120 12.10 -0.01 -5.43
C GLY A 120 12.62 -0.12 -6.88
N HIS A 121 13.91 0.11 -7.12
CA HIS A 121 14.51 -0.13 -8.44
C HIS A 121 14.68 -1.63 -8.70
N LYS A 122 14.08 -2.13 -9.78
CA LYS A 122 14.02 -3.55 -10.11
C LYS A 122 15.43 -4.12 -10.29
N ARG A 123 15.83 -5.06 -9.43
CA ARG A 123 17.15 -5.74 -9.44
C ARG A 123 18.34 -4.80 -9.26
N CYS A 124 18.16 -3.70 -8.53
CA CYS A 124 19.29 -2.94 -8.04
C CYS A 124 20.20 -3.85 -7.21
N ILE A 125 21.52 -3.72 -7.40
CA ILE A 125 22.55 -4.41 -6.63
C ILE A 125 23.49 -3.42 -5.94
N ALA A 126 23.12 -2.13 -5.85
CA ALA A 126 23.92 -1.15 -5.14
C ALA A 126 24.07 -1.56 -3.66
N PRO A 127 25.30 -1.61 -3.10
CA PRO A 127 25.56 -2.04 -1.74
C PRO A 127 24.64 -1.38 -0.69
N ASP A 128 24.45 -0.05 -0.77
CA ASP A 128 23.58 0.71 0.15
C ASP A 128 22.08 0.45 -0.02
N HIS A 129 21.66 -0.17 -1.13
CA HIS A 129 20.25 -0.42 -1.45
C HIS A 129 19.82 -1.86 -1.21
N VAL A 130 20.77 -2.77 -0.99
CA VAL A 130 20.51 -4.18 -0.77
C VAL A 130 20.49 -4.46 0.73
N ASP A 131 19.52 -5.24 1.16
CA ASP A 131 19.42 -5.70 2.53
C ASP A 131 19.08 -7.20 2.55
N ASP A 132 19.35 -7.89 3.65
CA ASP A 132 18.97 -9.29 3.84
C ASP A 132 17.53 -9.42 4.39
N GLU A 133 17.04 -10.65 4.62
CA GLU A 133 15.67 -10.82 5.09
C GLU A 133 15.48 -10.23 6.49
N ALA A 134 16.45 -10.40 7.38
CA ALA A 134 16.39 -9.90 8.75
C ALA A 134 16.35 -8.36 8.79
N GLY A 135 17.25 -7.70 8.06
CA GLY A 135 17.28 -6.23 7.98
C GLY A 135 16.01 -5.64 7.36
N ARG A 136 15.47 -6.27 6.32
CA ARG A 136 14.17 -5.86 5.75
C ARG A 136 13.02 -6.01 6.74
N GLN A 137 12.94 -7.10 7.49
CA GLN A 137 11.89 -7.28 8.49
C GLN A 137 12.03 -6.23 9.61
N ALA A 138 13.25 -5.92 10.05
CA ALA A 138 13.51 -4.88 11.05
C ALA A 138 13.05 -3.49 10.56
N LYS A 139 13.44 -3.08 9.35
CA LYS A 139 13.00 -1.81 8.72
C LYS A 139 11.49 -1.72 8.59
N ARG A 140 10.82 -2.81 8.19
CA ARG A 140 9.35 -2.84 8.09
C ARG A 140 8.66 -2.78 9.44
N GLN A 141 9.25 -3.38 10.49
CA GLN A 141 8.74 -3.28 11.85
C GLN A 141 8.89 -1.85 12.39
N GLU A 142 9.97 -1.16 12.05
CA GLU A 142 10.15 0.26 12.35
C GLU A 142 9.11 1.13 11.62
N LEU A 143 8.91 0.91 10.32
CA LEU A 143 7.89 1.61 9.53
C LEU A 143 6.47 1.40 10.11
N ARG A 144 6.18 0.18 10.57
CA ARG A 144 4.91 -0.13 11.22
C ARG A 144 4.70 0.71 12.48
N ARG A 145 5.73 0.77 13.34
CA ARG A 145 5.71 1.57 14.58
C ARG A 145 5.58 3.06 14.28
N SER A 146 6.29 3.59 13.29
CA SER A 146 6.21 5.01 12.93
C SER A 146 4.86 5.41 12.34
N ASN A 147 4.16 4.48 11.68
CA ASN A 147 2.79 4.68 11.19
C ASN A 147 1.71 4.56 12.27
N GLY A 148 2.08 4.35 13.54
CA GLY A 148 1.12 4.19 14.64
C GLY A 148 0.28 2.91 14.54
N LEU A 149 0.77 1.90 13.81
CA LEU A 149 0.11 0.61 13.75
C LEU A 149 0.55 -0.26 14.94
N ASP A 150 -0.43 -0.93 15.57
CA ASP A 150 -0.19 -1.80 16.72
C ASP A 150 0.84 -2.91 16.44
N ASP A 151 1.43 -3.47 17.48
CA ASP A 151 2.27 -4.66 17.32
C ASP A 151 1.52 -5.82 16.68
N ARG A 152 2.29 -6.68 16.02
CA ARG A 152 1.74 -7.87 15.37
C ARG A 152 1.30 -8.86 16.46
N GLN A 153 0.10 -9.40 16.32
CA GLN A 153 -0.37 -10.51 17.16
C GLN A 153 0.61 -11.69 17.12
N ASP A 154 0.71 -12.47 18.19
CA ASP A 154 1.62 -13.62 18.27
C ASP A 154 1.19 -14.78 17.35
N THR A 155 -0.11 -14.88 17.05
CA THR A 155 -0.65 -15.92 16.19
C THR A 155 -1.47 -15.31 15.06
N CYS A 156 -1.53 -16.02 13.93
CA CYS A 156 -2.40 -15.65 12.82
C CYS A 156 -3.82 -16.19 13.03
N PRO A 157 -4.84 -15.74 12.26
CA PRO A 157 -6.21 -16.24 12.34
C PRO A 157 -6.36 -17.77 12.10
N TYR A 158 -5.33 -18.43 11.56
CA TYR A 158 -5.27 -19.87 11.33
C TYR A 158 -4.42 -20.62 12.37
N GLY A 159 -3.96 -19.93 13.42
CA GLY A 159 -3.22 -20.54 14.54
C GLY A 159 -1.70 -20.66 14.33
N HIS A 160 -1.14 -20.16 13.23
CA HIS A 160 0.32 -20.18 13.02
C HIS A 160 1.02 -19.15 13.91
N ASP A 161 2.12 -19.57 14.52
CA ASP A 161 3.02 -18.69 15.26
C ASP A 161 3.69 -17.66 14.32
N HIS A 162 3.47 -16.38 14.63
CA HIS A 162 4.04 -15.28 13.89
C HIS A 162 5.51 -15.04 14.21
N SER A 163 6.03 -15.45 15.37
CA SER A 163 7.48 -15.37 15.64
C SER A 163 8.27 -16.16 14.59
N THR A 164 7.73 -17.31 14.16
CA THR A 164 8.32 -18.16 13.12
C THR A 164 7.91 -17.73 11.71
N HIS A 165 6.61 -17.55 11.46
CA HIS A 165 6.06 -17.40 10.11
C HIS A 165 5.58 -16.01 9.74
N GLY A 166 5.48 -15.11 10.70
CA GLY A 166 5.02 -13.77 10.46
C GLY A 166 6.07 -12.97 9.68
N ARG A 167 5.59 -12.26 8.67
CA ARG A 167 6.38 -11.33 7.85
C ARG A 167 5.60 -10.04 7.70
N LEU A 168 6.29 -8.97 7.32
CA LEU A 168 5.69 -7.70 6.97
C LEU A 168 5.79 -7.43 5.47
N GLU A 169 4.74 -6.88 4.88
CA GLU A 169 4.77 -6.27 3.56
C GLU A 169 5.51 -4.93 3.58
N ARG A 170 5.74 -4.35 2.40
CA ARG A 170 6.47 -3.08 2.25
C ARG A 170 5.79 -1.90 2.97
N ASP A 171 4.48 -1.95 3.15
CA ASP A 171 3.69 -0.94 3.87
C ASP A 171 3.51 -1.25 5.37
N GLY A 172 4.19 -2.28 5.88
CA GLY A 172 4.09 -2.70 7.28
C GLY A 172 2.86 -3.55 7.60
N ARG A 173 2.05 -3.95 6.61
CA ARG A 173 0.95 -4.91 6.84
C ARG A 173 1.50 -6.31 7.14
N PRO A 174 1.05 -6.98 8.22
CA PRO A 174 1.51 -8.32 8.55
C PRO A 174 0.85 -9.36 7.65
N TYR A 175 1.62 -10.38 7.29
CA TYR A 175 1.11 -11.60 6.68
C TYR A 175 1.82 -12.83 7.24
N CYS A 176 1.12 -13.96 7.20
CA CYS A 176 1.67 -15.25 7.62
C CYS A 176 2.23 -16.01 6.39
N GLU A 177 3.53 -16.30 6.40
CA GLU A 177 4.21 -17.05 5.34
C GLU A 177 3.74 -18.52 5.26
N ALA A 178 3.37 -19.14 6.40
CA ALA A 178 2.80 -20.48 6.43
C ALA A 178 1.45 -20.51 5.70
N CYS A 179 0.50 -19.63 6.06
CA CYS A 179 -0.78 -19.51 5.36
C CYS A 179 -0.60 -19.26 3.86
N LYS A 180 0.39 -18.45 3.47
CA LYS A 180 0.70 -18.19 2.06
C LYS A 180 1.20 -19.45 1.35
N ARG A 181 2.07 -20.25 2.00
CA ARG A 181 2.57 -21.53 1.49
C ARG A 181 1.46 -22.56 1.37
N GLU A 182 0.64 -22.74 2.41
CA GLU A 182 -0.52 -23.65 2.40
C GLU A 182 -1.50 -23.29 1.29
N ARG A 183 -1.85 -22.01 1.14
CA ARG A 183 -2.71 -21.56 0.03
C ARG A 183 -2.08 -21.83 -1.34
N LYS A 184 -0.76 -21.82 -1.45
CA LYS A 184 -0.03 -22.18 -2.69
C LYS A 184 0.10 -23.69 -2.88
N ALA A 185 0.03 -24.48 -1.81
CA ALA A 185 0.00 -25.94 -1.86
C ALA A 185 -1.43 -26.50 -2.00
N GLU A 186 -2.46 -25.67 -1.74
CA GLU A 186 -3.87 -26.02 -1.88
C GLU A 186 -4.12 -26.62 -3.27
N PRO A 187 -4.68 -27.85 -3.35
CA PRO A 187 -4.98 -28.48 -4.64
C PRO A 187 -5.82 -27.59 -5.55
N GLU A 188 -5.57 -27.66 -6.85
CA GLU A 188 -6.28 -26.84 -7.84
C GLU A 188 -7.80 -27.02 -7.75
N ALA A 189 -8.27 -28.25 -7.54
CA ALA A 189 -9.68 -28.55 -7.31
C ALA A 189 -10.30 -27.77 -6.13
N GLN A 190 -9.58 -27.62 -5.01
CA GLN A 190 -10.06 -26.84 -3.86
C GLN A 190 -10.09 -25.34 -4.17
N ARG A 191 -9.10 -24.83 -4.92
CA ARG A 191 -9.10 -23.44 -5.39
C ARG A 191 -10.29 -23.16 -6.31
N GLU A 192 -10.59 -24.08 -7.23
CA GLU A 192 -11.76 -23.98 -8.11
C GLU A 192 -13.07 -23.96 -7.32
N VAL A 193 -13.21 -24.82 -6.31
CA VAL A 193 -14.39 -24.82 -5.43
C VAL A 193 -14.56 -23.47 -4.73
N ARG A 194 -13.48 -22.90 -4.17
CA ARG A 194 -13.52 -21.57 -3.53
C ARG A 194 -13.80 -20.45 -4.52
N ALA A 195 -13.27 -20.53 -5.74
CA ALA A 195 -13.53 -19.57 -6.80
C ALA A 195 -15.00 -19.60 -7.22
N LYS A 196 -15.57 -20.81 -7.43
CA LYS A 196 -16.99 -21.01 -7.71
C LYS A 196 -17.87 -20.46 -6.58
N ALA A 197 -17.54 -20.74 -5.32
CA ALA A 197 -18.28 -20.21 -4.17
C ALA A 197 -18.27 -18.67 -4.11
N ARG A 198 -17.12 -18.03 -4.38
CA ARG A 198 -17.00 -16.57 -4.45
C ARG A 198 -17.82 -15.96 -5.59
N GLU A 199 -17.84 -16.64 -6.74
CA GLU A 199 -18.63 -16.23 -7.89
C GLU A 199 -20.14 -16.34 -7.61
N THR A 200 -20.60 -17.42 -6.99
CA THR A 200 -22.00 -17.56 -6.53
C THR A 200 -22.37 -16.43 -5.57
N LEU A 201 -21.55 -16.16 -4.55
CA LEU A 201 -21.78 -15.09 -3.59
C LEU A 201 -21.87 -13.71 -4.27
N ARG A 202 -21.03 -13.47 -5.29
CA ARG A 202 -21.08 -12.22 -6.08
C ARG A 202 -22.41 -12.09 -6.84
N ARG A 203 -22.91 -13.17 -7.45
CA ARG A 203 -24.21 -13.20 -8.13
C ARG A 203 -25.38 -12.96 -7.18
N ASP A 204 -25.30 -13.49 -5.96
CA ASP A 204 -26.33 -13.26 -4.93
C ASP A 204 -26.36 -11.79 -4.51
N ILE A 205 -25.18 -11.19 -4.27
CA ILE A 205 -25.05 -9.76 -3.99
C ILE A 205 -25.63 -8.93 -5.15
N GLU A 206 -25.28 -9.25 -6.40
CA GLU A 206 -25.80 -8.56 -7.58
C GLU A 206 -27.33 -8.65 -7.66
N THR A 207 -27.89 -9.85 -7.46
CA THR A 207 -29.33 -10.07 -7.47
C THR A 207 -30.04 -9.20 -6.44
N LEU A 208 -29.51 -9.12 -5.22
CA LEU A 208 -30.08 -8.30 -4.15
C LEU A 208 -29.90 -6.78 -4.42
N LEU A 209 -28.78 -6.37 -5.01
CA LEU A 209 -28.56 -4.98 -5.42
C LEU A 209 -29.55 -4.53 -6.51
N ARG A 210 -29.81 -5.38 -7.52
CA ARG A 210 -30.80 -5.10 -8.58
C ARG A 210 -32.23 -5.00 -8.05
N LYS A 211 -32.54 -5.70 -6.96
CA LYS A 211 -33.80 -5.58 -6.21
C LYS A 211 -33.86 -4.33 -5.30
N ASN A 212 -32.88 -3.43 -5.38
CA ASN A 212 -32.76 -2.23 -4.56
C ASN A 212 -32.74 -2.50 -3.04
N ILE A 213 -32.24 -3.67 -2.62
CA ILE A 213 -32.09 -3.98 -1.20
C ILE A 213 -30.95 -3.13 -0.62
N PRO A 214 -31.11 -2.52 0.58
CA PRO A 214 -30.05 -1.74 1.22
C PRO A 214 -28.80 -2.57 1.47
N GLN A 215 -27.63 -2.01 1.16
CA GLN A 215 -26.33 -2.70 1.29
C GLN A 215 -26.08 -3.33 2.67
N MET A 216 -26.44 -2.64 3.75
CA MET A 216 -26.28 -3.17 5.11
C MET A 216 -27.17 -4.40 5.36
N HIS A 217 -28.34 -4.46 4.72
CA HIS A 217 -29.22 -5.61 4.80
C HIS A 217 -28.63 -6.77 4.00
N ILE A 218 -28.09 -6.52 2.79
CA ILE A 218 -27.38 -7.53 1.99
C ILE A 218 -26.20 -8.12 2.76
N ALA A 219 -25.36 -7.26 3.35
CA ALA A 219 -24.20 -7.67 4.13
C ALA A 219 -24.58 -8.57 5.31
N LYS A 220 -25.61 -8.18 6.07
CA LYS A 220 -26.14 -8.97 7.18
C LYS A 220 -26.76 -10.29 6.70
N GLN A 221 -27.55 -10.27 5.64
CA GLN A 221 -28.25 -11.44 5.10
C GLN A 221 -27.28 -12.51 4.57
N LEU A 222 -26.23 -12.09 3.86
CA LEU A 222 -25.26 -13.00 3.27
C LEU A 222 -24.04 -13.28 4.17
N GLY A 223 -23.98 -12.67 5.37
CA GLY A 223 -22.84 -12.83 6.28
C GLY A 223 -21.51 -12.30 5.72
N VAL A 224 -21.56 -11.23 4.92
CA VAL A 224 -20.37 -10.63 4.28
C VAL A 224 -20.07 -9.24 4.83
N ALA A 225 -18.81 -8.84 4.76
CA ALA A 225 -18.42 -7.48 5.09
C ALA A 225 -19.11 -6.45 4.14
N PRO A 226 -19.59 -5.30 4.65
CA PRO A 226 -20.21 -4.26 3.81
C PRO A 226 -19.35 -3.81 2.63
N ALA A 227 -18.02 -3.80 2.79
CA ALA A 227 -17.07 -3.45 1.72
C ALA A 227 -17.13 -4.42 0.51
N THR A 228 -17.48 -5.70 0.73
CA THR A 228 -17.64 -6.67 -0.37
C THR A 228 -18.87 -6.35 -1.21
N VAL A 229 -19.97 -5.92 -0.58
CA VAL A 229 -21.16 -5.45 -1.27
C VAL A 229 -20.88 -4.15 -2.03
N GLN A 230 -20.16 -3.21 -1.41
CA GLN A 230 -19.74 -1.94 -2.06
C GLN A 230 -18.93 -2.19 -3.32
N ARG A 231 -17.88 -3.03 -3.26
CA ARG A 231 -17.06 -3.37 -4.43
C ARG A 231 -17.88 -4.01 -5.56
N THR A 232 -18.83 -4.87 -5.21
CA THR A 232 -19.72 -5.49 -6.21
C THR A 232 -20.63 -4.44 -6.85
N ARG A 233 -21.15 -3.49 -6.07
CA ARG A 233 -21.95 -2.37 -6.54
C ARG A 233 -21.18 -1.47 -7.51
N GLU A 234 -19.95 -1.10 -7.15
CA GLU A 234 -19.04 -0.31 -7.99
C GLU A 234 -18.74 -1.02 -9.31
N ALA A 235 -18.46 -2.34 -9.26
CA ALA A 235 -18.21 -3.14 -10.46
C ALA A 235 -19.42 -3.23 -11.41
N LEU A 236 -20.64 -3.03 -10.89
CA LEU A 236 -21.88 -2.97 -11.69
C LEU A 236 -22.20 -1.56 -12.19
N GLY A 237 -21.39 -0.55 -11.86
CA GLY A 237 -21.66 0.85 -12.20
C GLY A 237 -22.89 1.42 -11.50
N LEU A 238 -23.37 0.78 -10.42
CA LEU A 238 -24.51 1.28 -9.67
C LEU A 238 -24.07 2.50 -8.85
N PRO A 239 -24.88 3.58 -8.80
CA PRO A 239 -24.52 4.80 -8.07
C PRO A 239 -24.30 4.47 -6.60
N ALA A 240 -23.36 5.16 -5.94
CA ALA A 240 -23.09 4.96 -4.51
C ALA A 240 -24.41 4.94 -3.71
N PRO A 241 -24.54 4.06 -2.71
CA PRO A 241 -25.73 4.08 -1.87
C PRO A 241 -25.91 5.49 -1.33
N ARG A 242 -27.13 6.05 -1.43
CA ARG A 242 -27.40 7.36 -0.86
C ARG A 242 -27.20 7.26 0.66
N CYS A 243 -26.05 7.71 1.14
CA CYS A 243 -25.76 7.83 2.56
C CYS A 243 -26.58 8.98 3.12
N GLY A 244 -27.79 8.66 3.55
CA GLY A 244 -28.68 9.60 4.20
C GLY A 244 -30.04 8.98 4.43
N PRO A 245 -30.78 9.42 5.46
CA PRO A 245 -32.22 9.28 5.44
C PRO A 245 -32.71 9.79 4.09
N ARG A 246 -33.62 9.07 3.40
CA ARG A 246 -34.37 9.66 2.28
C ARG A 246 -34.80 11.06 2.69
N GLU A 247 -34.77 12.03 1.77
CA GLU A 247 -35.36 13.35 2.00
C GLU A 247 -36.81 13.13 2.44
N ARG A 248 -37.03 13.08 3.75
CA ARG A 248 -38.33 12.75 4.35
C ARG A 248 -39.31 13.92 4.22
N TYR A 249 -38.76 15.08 3.91
CA TYR A 249 -39.43 16.36 3.93
C TYR A 249 -39.09 17.07 2.63
N GLY A 250 -40.11 17.62 1.96
CA GLY A 250 -39.96 18.39 0.73
C GLY A 250 -39.40 19.79 0.96
N SER A 251 -39.36 20.26 2.22
CA SER A 251 -38.80 21.56 2.59
C SER A 251 -38.19 21.57 3.99
N LEU A 252 -37.40 22.61 4.28
CA LEU A 252 -36.85 22.87 5.60
C LEU A 252 -37.94 23.16 6.65
N ALA A 253 -39.00 23.88 6.24
CA ALA A 253 -40.16 24.18 7.08
C ALA A 253 -40.91 22.92 7.49
N GLU A 254 -41.18 22.03 6.52
CA GLU A 254 -41.82 20.73 6.79
C GLU A 254 -40.97 19.87 7.73
N ALA A 255 -39.65 19.84 7.52
CA ALA A 255 -38.72 19.13 8.38
C ALA A 255 -38.73 19.68 9.82
N PHE A 256 -38.82 21.00 9.99
CA PHE A 256 -38.95 21.64 11.29
C PHE A 256 -40.27 21.24 11.96
N HIS A 257 -41.41 21.47 11.29
CA HIS A 257 -42.74 21.20 11.85
C HIS A 257 -42.96 19.73 12.21
N ALA A 258 -42.46 18.79 11.40
CA ALA A 258 -42.56 17.37 11.70
C ALA A 258 -41.86 16.99 13.02
N ASN A 259 -40.81 17.72 13.41
CA ASN A 259 -39.98 17.45 14.59
C ASN A 259 -40.26 18.40 15.76
N THR A 260 -41.24 19.29 15.64
CA THR A 260 -41.73 20.12 16.75
C THR A 260 -43.14 19.71 17.20
N GLU A 261 -43.46 20.00 18.44
CA GLU A 261 -44.80 19.94 19.00
C GLU A 261 -45.12 21.23 19.75
N ALA A 262 -46.37 21.66 19.68
CA ALA A 262 -46.83 22.82 20.43
C ALA A 262 -46.98 22.47 21.91
N ILE A 263 -46.59 23.41 22.76
CA ILE A 263 -46.81 23.43 24.20
C ILE A 263 -47.73 24.63 24.50
N ASP A 264 -48.25 24.71 25.73
CA ASP A 264 -49.03 25.83 26.24
C ASP A 264 -48.38 27.20 25.94
N ASP A 265 -49.23 28.21 25.78
CA ASP A 265 -48.86 29.62 25.61
C ASP A 265 -47.99 29.92 24.37
N GLY A 266 -48.19 29.19 23.27
CA GLY A 266 -47.52 29.45 21.99
C GLY A 266 -46.08 28.96 21.91
N HIS A 267 -45.62 28.19 22.90
CA HIS A 267 -44.30 27.58 22.91
C HIS A 267 -44.20 26.36 21.98
N LEU A 268 -42.99 26.08 21.47
CA LEU A 268 -42.69 24.89 20.68
C LEU A 268 -41.56 24.11 21.34
N ARG A 269 -41.74 22.80 21.49
CA ARG A 269 -40.69 21.87 21.93
C ARG A 269 -40.22 21.00 20.78
N TRP A 270 -38.93 20.69 20.79
CA TRP A 270 -38.34 19.73 19.86
C TRP A 270 -38.55 18.29 20.35
N LYS A 271 -39.08 17.41 19.49
CA LYS A 271 -39.48 16.02 19.86
C LYS A 271 -38.30 15.08 20.18
N ARG A 272 -37.08 15.41 19.77
CA ARG A 272 -35.89 14.54 19.92
C ARG A 272 -34.92 15.12 20.94
N SER A 273 -33.96 14.33 21.40
CA SER A 273 -32.95 14.76 22.38
C SER A 273 -32.00 15.86 21.87
N THR A 274 -31.91 16.10 20.57
CA THR A 274 -30.97 17.06 19.98
C THR A 274 -31.68 17.96 18.96
N PRO A 275 -31.79 19.29 19.20
CA PRO A 275 -32.59 20.22 18.41
C PRO A 275 -31.89 20.64 17.11
N HIS A 276 -31.81 19.71 16.15
CA HIS A 276 -31.28 19.97 14.82
C HIS A 276 -32.22 19.45 13.74
N VAL A 277 -32.49 20.29 12.75
CA VAL A 277 -33.16 19.92 11.51
C VAL A 277 -32.11 19.35 10.55
N CYS A 278 -32.31 18.11 10.12
CA CYS A 278 -31.51 17.51 9.05
C CYS A 278 -32.26 17.65 7.73
N TYR A 279 -31.80 18.54 6.85
CA TYR A 279 -32.40 18.77 5.53
C TYR A 279 -31.30 18.89 4.47
N ARG A 280 -31.44 18.18 3.35
CA ARG A 280 -30.45 18.12 2.26
C ARG A 280 -29.01 17.89 2.74
N GLN A 281 -28.83 16.92 3.64
CA GLN A 281 -27.54 16.56 4.27
C GLN A 281 -26.91 17.66 5.15
N GLN A 282 -27.59 18.80 5.34
CA GLN A 282 -27.16 19.82 6.28
C GLN A 282 -27.81 19.59 7.64
N ARG A 283 -27.03 19.76 8.70
CA ARG A 283 -27.48 19.73 10.09
C ARG A 283 -27.58 21.17 10.59
N ILE A 284 -28.80 21.70 10.64
CA ILE A 284 -29.08 23.10 10.99
C ILE A 284 -29.71 23.15 12.38
N PRO A 285 -29.26 24.01 13.32
CA PRO A 285 -29.91 24.15 14.63
C PRO A 285 -31.39 24.54 14.49
N ALA A 286 -32.27 23.86 15.22
CA ALA A 286 -33.73 24.07 15.12
C ALA A 286 -34.13 25.52 15.43
N ALA A 287 -33.48 26.15 16.42
CA ALA A 287 -33.69 27.57 16.73
C ALA A 287 -33.38 28.49 15.55
N ARG A 288 -32.31 28.20 14.78
CA ARG A 288 -31.93 28.99 13.60
C ARG A 288 -33.00 28.89 12.50
N VAL A 289 -33.49 27.67 12.26
CA VAL A 289 -34.56 27.42 11.29
C VAL A 289 -35.85 28.11 11.70
N SER A 290 -36.26 27.95 12.96
CA SER A 290 -37.48 28.58 13.48
C SER A 290 -37.43 30.11 13.41
N PHE A 291 -36.28 30.69 13.77
CA PHE A 291 -36.04 32.12 13.67
C PHE A 291 -36.21 32.62 12.23
N GLU A 292 -35.59 31.92 11.27
CA GLU A 292 -35.69 32.26 9.85
C GLU A 292 -37.13 32.14 9.32
N LEU A 293 -37.85 31.08 9.69
CA LEU A 293 -39.24 30.88 9.30
C LEU A 293 -40.16 31.97 9.85
N HIS A 294 -39.93 32.44 11.07
CA HIS A 294 -40.77 33.45 11.71
C HIS A 294 -40.43 34.88 11.30
N HIS A 295 -39.14 35.25 11.25
CA HIS A 295 -38.70 36.62 10.97
C HIS A 295 -38.39 36.87 9.49
N GLY A 296 -38.41 35.84 8.64
CA GLY A 296 -38.13 35.97 7.20
C GLY A 296 -36.67 36.37 6.87
N ARG A 297 -35.74 36.21 7.82
CA ARG A 297 -34.33 36.57 7.67
C ARG A 297 -33.40 35.61 8.40
N GLN A 298 -32.15 35.49 7.93
CA GLN A 298 -31.11 34.76 8.65
C GLN A 298 -30.73 35.48 9.95
N PRO A 299 -30.51 34.75 11.06
CA PRO A 299 -30.08 35.37 12.30
C PRO A 299 -28.60 35.76 12.26
N VAL A 300 -28.30 36.89 12.89
CA VAL A 300 -26.94 37.39 13.08
C VAL A 300 -26.42 36.92 14.43
N GLY A 301 -25.42 36.04 14.41
CA GLY A 301 -24.83 35.43 15.62
C GLY A 301 -25.68 34.31 16.24
N PRO A 302 -25.45 33.99 17.53
CA PRO A 302 -26.20 32.96 18.25
C PRO A 302 -27.67 33.36 18.43
N VAL A 303 -28.58 32.42 18.20
CA VAL A 303 -30.02 32.54 18.49
C VAL A 303 -30.26 31.99 19.88
N LEU A 304 -30.86 32.80 20.76
CA LEU A 304 -31.17 32.45 22.14
C LEU A 304 -32.67 32.59 22.39
N THR A 305 -33.19 31.89 23.40
CA THR A 305 -34.58 31.99 23.85
C THR A 305 -34.75 33.22 24.76
N GLY A 306 -35.75 34.06 24.47
CA GLY A 306 -36.13 35.22 25.29
C GLY A 306 -37.27 34.93 26.29
N CYS A 307 -38.05 33.86 26.06
CA CYS A 307 -39.27 33.56 26.82
C CYS A 307 -39.06 32.87 28.19
N GLY A 308 -37.83 32.60 28.62
CA GLY A 308 -37.54 31.91 29.88
C GLY A 308 -37.85 30.41 29.94
N MET A 309 -38.61 29.86 28.97
CA MET A 309 -38.86 28.41 28.89
C MET A 309 -37.65 27.67 28.31
N ASP A 310 -37.14 26.69 29.05
CA ASP A 310 -36.01 25.87 28.62
C ASP A 310 -36.34 25.05 27.37
N GLY A 311 -35.41 25.02 26.41
CA GLY A 311 -35.56 24.27 25.16
C GLY A 311 -36.63 24.78 24.19
N CYS A 312 -37.24 25.94 24.43
CA CYS A 312 -38.23 26.51 23.51
C CYS A 312 -37.60 26.81 22.14
N VAL A 313 -38.27 26.38 21.07
CA VAL A 313 -37.86 26.66 19.68
C VAL A 313 -38.92 27.46 18.92
N ALA A 314 -39.88 28.09 19.59
CA ALA A 314 -40.89 28.92 18.93
C ALA A 314 -40.26 30.19 18.35
N GLY A 315 -40.45 30.44 17.04
CA GLY A 315 -39.73 31.51 16.32
C GLY A 315 -39.90 32.89 16.94
N GLY A 316 -41.10 33.23 17.41
CA GLY A 316 -41.37 34.51 18.09
C GLY A 316 -40.74 34.65 19.48
N HIS A 317 -40.25 33.55 20.07
CA HIS A 317 -39.58 33.53 21.37
C HIS A 317 -38.06 33.49 21.24
N LEU A 318 -37.53 33.61 20.02
CA LEU A 318 -36.12 33.53 19.70
C LEU A 318 -35.58 34.90 19.32
N GLU A 319 -34.40 35.21 19.80
CA GLU A 319 -33.72 36.49 19.55
C GLU A 319 -32.33 36.22 19.01
N ASP A 320 -31.94 36.97 17.98
CA ASP A 320 -30.55 37.01 17.51
C ASP A 320 -29.78 38.18 18.17
N ARG A 321 -28.49 38.34 17.84
CA ARG A 321 -27.64 39.31 18.54
C ARG A 321 -28.15 40.76 18.41
N PRO A 322 -28.48 41.30 17.22
CA PRO A 322 -29.02 42.65 17.08
C PRO A 322 -30.32 42.88 17.84
N MET A 323 -31.23 41.90 17.86
CA MET A 323 -32.47 41.98 18.65
C MET A 323 -32.17 42.11 20.14
N ARG A 324 -31.27 41.26 20.67
CA ARG A 324 -30.85 41.34 22.08
C ARG A 324 -30.19 42.68 22.42
N GLU A 325 -29.35 43.21 21.54
CA GLU A 325 -28.71 44.52 21.73
C GLU A 325 -29.73 45.67 21.66
N ALA A 326 -30.74 45.57 20.80
CA ALA A 326 -31.85 46.52 20.76
C ALA A 326 -32.70 46.47 22.03
N ASN A 327 -33.07 45.28 22.51
CA ASN A 327 -33.82 45.08 23.76
C ASN A 327 -33.04 45.65 24.95
N LYS A 328 -31.75 45.32 25.09
CA LYS A 328 -30.91 45.91 26.15
C LYS A 328 -30.83 47.43 26.09
N ARG A 329 -30.80 48.03 24.90
CA ARG A 329 -30.82 49.50 24.74
C ARG A 329 -32.19 50.07 25.14
N ALA A 330 -33.28 49.40 24.77
CA ALA A 330 -34.62 49.78 25.17
C ALA A 330 -34.78 49.69 26.69
N ASP A 331 -34.38 48.59 27.31
CA ASP A 331 -34.43 48.39 28.77
C ASP A 331 -33.65 49.49 29.51
N LYS A 332 -32.45 49.84 29.00
CA LYS A 332 -31.66 50.93 29.56
C LYS A 332 -32.37 52.29 29.43
N ALA A 333 -33.02 52.55 28.30
CA ALA A 333 -33.82 53.76 28.10
C ALA A 333 -35.06 53.79 29.01
N PHE A 334 -35.78 52.67 29.14
CA PHE A 334 -36.94 52.55 30.04
C PHE A 334 -36.53 52.77 31.50
N ALA A 335 -35.44 52.14 31.97
CA ALA A 335 -34.93 52.33 33.31
C ALA A 335 -34.50 53.78 33.58
N ALA A 336 -33.97 54.48 32.57
CA ALA A 336 -33.61 55.89 32.69
C ALA A 336 -34.85 56.81 32.82
N ILE A 337 -35.98 56.44 32.24
CA ILE A 337 -37.21 57.23 32.26
C ILE A 337 -38.07 56.92 33.50
N PHE A 338 -38.20 55.63 33.85
CA PHE A 338 -39.15 55.16 34.85
C PHE A 338 -38.49 54.65 36.14
N GLY A 339 -37.16 54.65 36.20
CA GLY A 339 -36.40 53.99 37.27
C GLY A 339 -36.25 52.48 37.02
N THR A 340 -35.28 51.87 37.69
CA THR A 340 -35.10 50.42 37.67
C THR A 340 -36.27 49.78 38.43
N PRO A 341 -36.98 48.79 37.86
CA PRO A 341 -37.99 48.05 38.61
C PRO A 341 -37.34 47.43 39.85
N ALA A 342 -37.96 47.66 41.01
CA ALA A 342 -37.47 47.22 42.32
C ALA A 342 -37.49 45.70 42.47
#